data_AF-A0A8S8ZLQ0-F1
#
_entry.id   AF-A0A8S8ZLQ0-F1
#
_cell.length_a   1.000
_cell.length_b   1.000
_cell.length_c   1.000
_cell.angle_alpha   90.00
_cell.angle_beta   90.00
_cell.angle_gamma   90.00
#
_symmetry.space_group_name_H-M   'P 1'
#
loop_
_entity.id
_entity.type
_entity.pdbx_description
1 polymer ?
#
loop_
_entity_poly.entity_id
_entity_poly.type
_entity_poly.pdbx_seq_one_letter_code
_entity_poly.pdbx_strand_id
1 'polypeptide(L)'
;MTAFHPFPRLPWEVRARIWELTIEPRTVEVNIEYERTAITDDMRARFNLALDTPTCISVLRLRSSTAVPAPLQTCREARIHLTEIVGSFGFYRKAFHQLPATPNNGKEMPPQRGLRLEIGLGLEPRYVWVNFEIDMISIDQSMFTFFEPYYQDIKRLKFARECDEWFVRCESRDLRNFANVREVHVVCLDDLDCWQGAEEYCFPSSCSMENVLLIDGKTGKTETHSKNNARWDEIRGVSYRQDGARIHFDTGVPFVPWLPPGWFEGQEEWDDYYGDW
;
A
#
# COMPACT_ATOMS: atom_id res chain seq x y z
N MET A 1 3.69 -22.07 49.48
CA MET A 1 4.16 -21.75 48.12
C MET A 1 3.27 -22.47 47.13
N THR A 2 2.37 -21.75 46.48
CA THR A 2 1.53 -22.29 45.40
C THR A 2 2.41 -22.49 44.17
N ALA A 3 2.57 -23.75 43.74
CA ALA A 3 3.37 -24.08 42.57
C ALA A 3 2.72 -23.49 41.31
N PHE A 4 3.50 -22.78 40.50
CA PHE A 4 3.06 -22.30 39.20
C PHE A 4 2.66 -23.51 38.33
N HIS A 5 1.42 -23.55 37.86
CA HIS A 5 0.95 -24.66 37.05
C HIS A 5 1.69 -24.65 35.70
N PRO A 6 2.27 -25.78 35.26
CA PRO A 6 2.84 -25.89 33.93
C PRO A 6 1.79 -25.54 32.87
N PHE A 7 2.20 -24.80 31.83
CA PHE A 7 1.31 -24.30 30.78
C PHE A 7 0.29 -25.35 30.25
N PRO A 8 0.68 -26.61 29.95
CA PRO A 8 -0.26 -27.61 29.43
C PRO A 8 -1.38 -28.03 30.41
N ARG A 9 -1.26 -27.70 31.70
CA ARG A 9 -2.25 -28.04 32.73
C ARG A 9 -3.27 -26.92 32.97
N LEU A 10 -3.10 -25.77 32.33
CA LEU A 10 -4.06 -24.68 32.39
C LEU A 10 -5.33 -25.04 31.59
N PRO A 11 -6.53 -24.59 32.02
CA PRO A 11 -7.75 -24.69 31.23
C PRO A 11 -7.54 -24.12 29.81
N TRP A 12 -8.27 -24.63 28.83
CA TRP A 12 -8.05 -24.26 27.44
C TRP A 12 -8.25 -22.76 27.22
N GLU A 13 -9.23 -22.16 27.91
CA GLU A 13 -9.59 -20.75 27.82
C GLU A 13 -8.39 -19.87 28.19
N VAL A 14 -7.67 -20.26 29.24
CA VAL A 14 -6.48 -19.54 29.71
C VAL A 14 -5.34 -19.68 28.69
N ARG A 15 -5.12 -20.87 28.14
CA ARG A 15 -4.06 -21.13 27.15
C ARG A 15 -4.32 -20.40 25.84
N ALA A 16 -5.56 -20.44 25.35
CA ALA A 16 -6.02 -19.66 24.21
C ALA A 16 -5.78 -18.17 24.41
N ARG A 17 -6.16 -17.64 25.59
CA ARG A 17 -5.93 -16.23 25.89
C ARG A 17 -4.44 -15.88 25.96
N ILE A 18 -3.59 -16.77 26.47
CA ILE A 18 -2.14 -16.59 26.44
C ILE A 18 -1.64 -16.50 24.99
N TRP A 19 -2.11 -17.37 24.09
CA TRP A 19 -1.73 -17.31 22.67
C TRP A 19 -2.21 -16.03 21.98
N GLU A 20 -3.39 -15.51 22.32
CA GLU A 20 -3.86 -14.23 21.79
C GLU A 20 -2.98 -13.07 22.24
N LEU A 21 -2.45 -13.13 23.46
CA LEU A 21 -1.58 -12.10 24.01
C LEU A 21 -0.15 -12.14 23.45
N THR A 22 0.25 -13.21 22.74
CA THR A 22 1.55 -13.25 22.04
C THR A 22 1.49 -12.62 20.65
N ILE A 23 0.32 -12.17 20.22
CA ILE A 23 0.14 -11.49 18.94
C ILE A 23 0.67 -10.06 19.08
N GLU A 24 1.75 -9.76 18.35
CA GLU A 24 2.38 -8.44 18.35
C GLU A 24 2.30 -7.77 16.97
N PRO A 25 2.03 -6.45 16.90
CA PRO A 25 2.06 -5.72 15.64
C PRO A 25 3.46 -5.77 15.02
N ARG A 26 3.53 -5.96 13.70
CA ARG A 26 4.79 -5.98 12.96
C ARG A 26 4.62 -5.42 11.56
N THR A 27 5.73 -5.07 10.93
CA THR A 27 5.77 -4.78 9.50
C THR A 27 5.96 -6.08 8.73
N VAL A 28 5.07 -6.33 7.78
CA VAL A 28 5.14 -7.46 6.86
C VAL A 28 5.55 -6.93 5.49
N GLU A 29 6.75 -7.30 5.07
CA GLU A 29 7.30 -6.95 3.76
C GLU A 29 6.66 -7.85 2.69
N VAL A 30 6.01 -7.25 1.70
CA VAL A 30 5.28 -7.92 0.63
C VAL A 30 5.66 -7.26 -0.69
N ASN A 31 6.79 -7.71 -1.25
CA ASN A 31 7.33 -7.15 -2.49
C ASN A 31 6.93 -8.03 -3.67
N ILE A 32 6.45 -7.41 -4.74
CA ILE A 32 6.07 -8.10 -5.96
C ILE A 32 7.01 -7.65 -7.07
N GLU A 33 7.96 -8.52 -7.42
CA GLU A 33 8.89 -8.28 -8.51
C GLU A 33 8.21 -8.62 -9.84
N TYR A 34 8.28 -7.70 -10.79
CA TYR A 34 7.86 -7.91 -12.18
C TYR A 34 9.08 -8.28 -13.03
N GLU A 35 9.05 -9.45 -13.65
CA GLU A 35 10.08 -9.90 -14.59
C GLU A 35 9.46 -10.25 -15.94
N ARG A 36 10.08 -9.81 -17.04
CA ARG A 36 9.69 -10.26 -18.38
C ARG A 36 10.60 -11.43 -18.78
N THR A 37 10.02 -12.62 -18.89
CA THR A 37 10.77 -13.85 -19.18
C THR A 37 10.41 -14.34 -20.58
N ALA A 38 11.42 -14.69 -21.38
CA ALA A 38 11.20 -15.33 -22.68
C ALA A 38 10.49 -16.68 -22.49
N ILE A 39 9.51 -16.98 -23.34
CA ILE A 39 8.83 -18.28 -23.29
C ILE A 39 9.81 -19.33 -23.83
N THR A 40 10.18 -20.29 -22.99
CA THR A 40 10.95 -21.46 -23.42
C THR A 40 10.02 -22.54 -23.98
N ASP A 41 10.55 -23.45 -24.79
CA ASP A 41 9.78 -24.58 -25.30
C ASP A 41 9.25 -25.49 -24.18
N ASP A 42 9.98 -25.60 -23.06
CA ASP A 42 9.50 -26.32 -21.85
C ASP A 42 8.26 -25.65 -21.25
N MET A 43 8.26 -24.33 -21.13
CA MET A 43 7.10 -23.58 -20.64
C MET A 43 5.92 -23.70 -21.60
N ARG A 44 6.19 -23.65 -22.91
CA ARG A 44 5.16 -23.84 -23.94
C ARG A 44 4.51 -25.21 -23.84
N ALA A 45 5.31 -26.26 -23.67
CA ALA A 45 4.82 -27.63 -23.48
C ALA A 45 4.07 -27.79 -22.15
N ARG A 46 4.61 -27.24 -21.05
CA ARG A 46 4.04 -27.37 -19.70
C ARG A 46 2.67 -26.69 -19.57
N PHE A 47 2.53 -25.50 -20.15
CA PHE A 47 1.31 -24.69 -20.03
C PHE A 47 0.42 -24.75 -21.29
N ASN A 48 0.75 -25.64 -22.24
CA ASN A 48 0.03 -25.82 -23.51
C ASN A 48 -0.22 -24.48 -24.24
N LEU A 49 0.82 -23.65 -24.31
CA LEU A 49 0.75 -22.33 -24.93
C LEU A 49 0.76 -22.47 -26.46
N ALA A 50 -0.15 -21.80 -27.15
CA ALA A 50 -0.24 -21.85 -28.61
C ALA A 50 0.99 -21.23 -29.29
N LEU A 51 1.29 -21.64 -30.53
CA LEU A 51 2.48 -21.18 -31.27
C LEU A 51 2.44 -19.66 -31.60
N ASP A 52 1.26 -19.06 -31.60
CA ASP A 52 1.01 -17.63 -31.78
C ASP A 52 1.10 -16.82 -30.47
N THR A 53 1.43 -17.46 -29.34
CA THR A 53 1.64 -16.76 -28.07
C THR A 53 2.85 -15.81 -28.14
N PRO A 54 2.80 -14.67 -27.41
CA PRO A 54 3.88 -13.70 -27.39
C PRO A 54 5.22 -14.35 -27.04
N THR A 55 6.33 -13.81 -27.57
CA THR A 55 7.68 -14.37 -27.36
C THR A 55 8.17 -14.28 -25.91
N CYS A 56 7.46 -13.56 -25.05
CA CYS A 56 7.75 -13.41 -23.64
C CYS A 56 6.45 -13.32 -22.82
N ILE A 57 6.55 -13.74 -21.57
CA ILE A 57 5.51 -13.55 -20.56
C ILE A 57 6.02 -12.59 -19.49
N SER A 58 5.10 -11.88 -18.88
CA SER A 58 5.33 -11.22 -17.60
C SER A 58 5.25 -12.28 -16.49
N VAL A 59 6.10 -12.20 -15.48
CA VAL A 59 6.14 -13.07 -14.30
C VAL A 59 6.13 -12.17 -13.07
N LEU A 60 5.12 -12.34 -12.21
CA LEU A 60 5.06 -11.70 -10.92
C LEU A 60 5.63 -12.66 -9.87
N ARG A 61 6.59 -12.18 -9.08
CA ARG A 61 7.22 -12.96 -8.01
C ARG A 61 7.00 -12.29 -6.67
N LEU A 62 6.29 -12.99 -5.79
CA LEU A 62 6.17 -12.61 -4.39
C LEU A 62 7.50 -12.86 -3.65
N ARG A 63 8.04 -11.80 -3.08
CA ARG A 63 9.20 -11.77 -2.18
C ARG A 63 8.76 -11.23 -0.83
N SER A 64 9.06 -11.99 0.21
CA SER A 64 8.90 -11.52 1.58
C SER A 64 10.11 -11.97 2.37
N SER A 65 10.74 -11.03 3.07
CA SER A 65 11.77 -11.31 4.08
C SER A 65 11.16 -11.57 5.46
N THR A 66 9.84 -11.42 5.60
CA THR A 66 9.15 -11.50 6.89
C THR A 66 9.00 -12.95 7.31
N ALA A 67 9.62 -13.31 8.44
CA ALA A 67 9.49 -14.64 9.02
C ALA A 67 8.04 -14.95 9.42
N VAL A 68 7.68 -16.24 9.41
CA VAL A 68 6.41 -16.71 9.98
C VAL A 68 6.35 -16.30 11.47
N PRO A 69 5.21 -15.77 11.97
CA PRO A 69 5.09 -15.42 13.38
C PRO A 69 5.51 -16.56 14.30
N ALA A 70 6.36 -16.27 15.30
CA ALA A 70 6.86 -17.27 16.24
C ALA A 70 5.75 -18.10 16.91
N PRO A 71 4.58 -17.53 17.29
CA PRO A 71 3.48 -18.32 17.85
C PRO A 71 2.98 -19.43 16.91
N LEU A 72 2.96 -19.21 15.59
CA LEU A 72 2.52 -20.22 14.60
C LEU A 72 3.51 -21.38 14.43
N GLN A 73 4.76 -21.17 14.85
CA GLN A 73 5.82 -22.17 14.80
C GLN A 73 6.01 -22.93 16.12
N THR A 74 5.43 -22.42 17.23
CA THR A 74 5.70 -22.94 18.58
C THR A 74 5.12 -24.34 18.79
N CYS A 75 3.83 -24.54 18.52
CA CYS A 75 3.18 -25.84 18.62
C CYS A 75 1.89 -25.92 17.78
N ARG A 76 1.32 -27.12 17.64
CA ARG A 76 0.09 -27.35 16.87
C ARG A 76 -1.11 -26.59 17.43
N GLU A 77 -1.23 -26.53 18.75
CA GLU A 77 -2.32 -25.83 19.44
C GLU A 77 -2.32 -24.33 19.15
N ALA A 78 -1.16 -23.67 19.34
CA ALA A 78 -1.02 -22.25 19.05
C ALA A 78 -1.35 -21.96 17.58
N ARG A 79 -0.85 -22.80 16.66
CA ARG A 79 -1.15 -22.66 15.23
C ARG A 79 -2.64 -22.74 14.95
N ILE A 80 -3.32 -23.80 15.41
CA ILE A 80 -4.76 -23.98 15.18
C ILE A 80 -5.53 -22.80 15.78
N HIS A 81 -5.29 -22.45 17.04
CA HIS A 81 -5.99 -21.33 17.69
C HIS A 81 -5.83 -19.99 16.96
N LEU A 82 -4.62 -19.73 16.46
CA LEU A 82 -4.29 -18.47 15.80
C LEU A 82 -4.69 -18.40 14.32
N THR A 83 -4.96 -19.53 13.66
CA THR A 83 -5.34 -19.56 12.24
C THR A 83 -6.79 -20.00 12.01
N GLU A 84 -7.38 -20.74 12.94
CA GLU A 84 -8.72 -21.32 12.86
C GLU A 84 -9.49 -20.97 14.14
N ILE A 85 -10.47 -20.06 14.03
CA ILE A 85 -11.48 -19.87 15.07
C ILE A 85 -12.74 -20.59 14.60
N VAL A 86 -13.41 -21.35 15.48
CA VAL A 86 -14.63 -22.07 15.11
C VAL A 86 -15.67 -21.07 14.57
N GLY A 87 -15.95 -21.14 13.26
CA GLY A 87 -16.92 -20.27 12.58
C GLY A 87 -16.41 -18.91 12.09
N SER A 88 -15.11 -18.60 12.21
CA SER A 88 -14.50 -17.35 11.69
C SER A 88 -13.05 -17.57 11.25
N PHE A 89 -12.52 -16.66 10.43
CA PHE A 89 -11.07 -16.60 10.19
C PHE A 89 -10.35 -16.34 11.52
N GLY A 90 -9.28 -17.09 11.79
CA GLY A 90 -8.39 -16.82 12.92
C GLY A 90 -7.63 -15.51 12.75
N PHE A 91 -6.77 -15.17 13.72
CA PHE A 91 -6.01 -13.93 13.72
C PHE A 91 -5.04 -13.82 12.53
N TYR A 92 -4.41 -14.92 12.12
CA TYR A 92 -3.50 -14.96 10.98
C TYR A 92 -4.11 -15.72 9.80
N ARG A 93 -3.97 -15.14 8.60
CA ARG A 93 -4.36 -15.78 7.34
C ARG A 93 -3.19 -15.85 6.36
N LYS A 94 -3.21 -16.87 5.49
CA LYS A 94 -2.30 -16.94 4.34
C LYS A 94 -2.80 -15.96 3.28
N ALA A 95 -1.99 -14.97 2.93
CA ALA A 95 -2.33 -13.95 1.95
C ALA A 95 -1.28 -13.88 0.83
N PHE A 96 -1.62 -13.12 -0.22
CA PHE A 96 -0.80 -12.85 -1.41
C PHE A 96 -0.45 -14.06 -2.27
N HIS A 97 -1.11 -15.19 -2.04
CA HIS A 97 -0.94 -16.45 -2.77
C HIS A 97 -1.67 -16.54 -4.11
N GLN A 98 -2.50 -15.55 -4.42
CA GLN A 98 -3.23 -15.41 -5.69
C GLN A 98 -3.26 -13.92 -6.03
N LEU A 99 -2.30 -13.45 -6.82
CA LEU A 99 -2.30 -12.09 -7.35
C LEU A 99 -2.94 -12.14 -8.75
N PRO A 100 -3.68 -11.10 -9.16
CA PRO A 100 -4.32 -11.07 -10.46
C PRO A 100 -3.26 -11.12 -11.57
N ALA A 101 -3.60 -11.77 -12.68
CA ALA A 101 -2.77 -11.67 -13.89
C ALA A 101 -2.76 -10.21 -14.33
N THR A 102 -1.59 -9.67 -14.66
CA THR A 102 -1.41 -8.27 -15.05
C THR A 102 -2.36 -7.89 -16.18
N PRO A 103 -3.11 -6.76 -16.09
CA PRO A 103 -3.82 -6.21 -17.23
C PRO A 103 -2.79 -5.77 -18.26
N ASN A 104 -2.77 -6.39 -19.45
CA ASN A 104 -1.97 -5.89 -20.56
C ASN A 104 -2.62 -4.61 -21.09
N ASN A 105 -1.82 -3.56 -21.23
CA ASN A 105 -2.23 -2.26 -21.77
C ASN A 105 -2.97 -2.40 -23.11
N GLY A 106 -4.29 -2.14 -23.07
CA GLY A 106 -5.02 -1.55 -24.20
C GLY A 106 -5.55 -2.46 -25.30
N LYS A 107 -5.52 -3.79 -25.17
CA LYS A 107 -6.39 -4.65 -25.99
C LYS A 107 -7.08 -5.66 -25.09
N GLU A 108 -8.40 -5.50 -24.96
CA GLU A 108 -9.28 -6.54 -24.43
C GLU A 108 -9.09 -7.82 -25.25
N MET A 109 -8.18 -8.68 -24.80
CA MET A 109 -8.30 -10.09 -25.09
C MET A 109 -9.29 -10.62 -24.05
N PRO A 110 -10.35 -11.34 -24.46
CA PRO A 110 -11.22 -12.01 -23.50
C PRO A 110 -10.36 -12.91 -22.63
N PRO A 111 -10.74 -13.15 -21.36
CA PRO A 111 -9.90 -13.84 -20.38
C PRO A 111 -9.62 -15.25 -20.89
N GLN A 112 -8.51 -15.42 -21.61
CA GLN A 112 -8.02 -16.73 -21.95
C GLN A 112 -7.59 -17.35 -20.63
N ARG A 113 -8.33 -18.37 -20.23
CA ARG A 113 -8.21 -19.19 -19.01
C ARG A 113 -6.82 -19.85 -18.81
N GLY A 114 -5.76 -19.40 -19.48
CA GLY A 114 -4.47 -20.09 -19.57
C GLY A 114 -3.24 -19.33 -19.08
N LEU A 115 -3.29 -18.01 -18.84
CA LEU A 115 -2.15 -17.27 -18.27
C LEU A 115 -2.53 -16.66 -16.92
N ARG A 116 -2.94 -17.56 -16.02
CA ARG A 116 -2.89 -17.30 -14.58
C ARG A 116 -1.41 -17.21 -14.25
N LEU A 117 -0.97 -15.99 -14.00
CA LEU A 117 0.42 -15.62 -13.80
C LEU A 117 0.81 -16.10 -12.40
N GLU A 118 0.98 -17.42 -12.27
CA GLU A 118 1.27 -18.11 -11.02
C GLU A 118 2.56 -17.55 -10.45
N ILE A 119 2.45 -17.13 -9.20
CA ILE A 119 3.54 -16.64 -8.36
C ILE A 119 4.75 -17.55 -8.53
N GLY A 120 5.68 -17.07 -9.37
CA GLY A 120 6.97 -17.64 -9.70
C GLY A 120 7.02 -19.13 -10.05
N LEU A 121 6.40 -19.61 -11.14
CA LEU A 121 6.78 -20.83 -11.90
C LEU A 121 7.20 -22.08 -11.08
N GLY A 122 6.71 -22.20 -9.85
CA GLY A 122 6.98 -23.26 -8.90
C GLY A 122 5.65 -23.89 -8.52
N LEU A 123 5.64 -25.20 -8.33
CA LEU A 123 4.43 -25.97 -8.06
C LEU A 123 3.73 -25.58 -6.75
N GLU A 124 4.38 -24.79 -5.89
CA GLU A 124 3.82 -24.34 -4.62
C GLU A 124 3.59 -22.82 -4.60
N PRO A 125 2.34 -22.35 -4.42
CA PRO A 125 2.05 -20.93 -4.28
C PRO A 125 2.74 -20.37 -3.05
N ARG A 126 3.53 -19.30 -3.25
CA ARG A 126 4.12 -18.56 -2.13
C ARG A 126 3.06 -17.73 -1.44
N TYR A 127 3.09 -17.70 -0.12
CA TYR A 127 2.16 -16.94 0.69
C TYR A 127 2.89 -16.30 1.86
N VAL A 128 2.28 -15.29 2.45
CA VAL A 128 2.74 -14.67 3.69
C VAL A 128 1.64 -14.83 4.75
N TRP A 129 2.03 -15.09 5.99
CA TRP A 129 1.11 -15.07 7.12
C TRP A 129 0.92 -13.64 7.59
N VAL A 130 -0.33 -13.19 7.61
CA VAL A 130 -0.68 -11.79 7.86
C VAL A 130 -1.86 -11.72 8.81
N ASN A 131 -1.80 -10.80 9.76
CA ASN A 131 -2.94 -10.34 10.54
C ASN A 131 -3.29 -8.91 10.10
N PHE A 132 -4.29 -8.78 9.22
CA PHE A 132 -4.66 -7.49 8.60
C PHE A 132 -5.19 -6.45 9.60
N GLU A 133 -5.55 -6.86 10.82
CA GLU A 133 -5.98 -5.92 11.86
C GLU A 133 -4.83 -5.13 12.46
N ILE A 134 -3.66 -5.75 12.60
CA ILE A 134 -2.55 -5.17 13.37
C ILE A 134 -1.27 -5.03 12.55
N ASP A 135 -1.06 -5.85 11.52
CA ASP A 135 0.16 -5.85 10.74
C ASP A 135 0.17 -4.62 9.82
N MET A 136 1.32 -3.96 9.75
CA MET A 136 1.62 -2.96 8.73
C MET A 136 2.08 -3.69 7.47
N ILE A 137 1.35 -3.56 6.37
CA ILE A 137 1.73 -4.17 5.10
C ILE A 137 2.67 -3.22 4.36
N SER A 138 3.94 -3.59 4.25
CA SER A 138 4.95 -2.83 3.51
C SER A 138 5.09 -3.40 2.12
N ILE A 139 4.77 -2.61 1.10
CA ILE A 139 4.85 -3.04 -0.31
C ILE A 139 6.08 -2.49 -1.02
N ASP A 140 6.89 -1.69 -0.31
CA ASP A 140 8.06 -1.01 -0.85
C ASP A 140 7.71 -0.24 -2.14
N GLN A 141 8.42 -0.52 -3.24
CA GLN A 141 8.20 0.08 -4.56
C GLN A 141 7.20 -0.69 -5.45
N SER A 142 6.53 -1.72 -4.91
CA SER A 142 5.60 -2.55 -5.69
C SER A 142 4.35 -1.77 -6.07
N MET A 143 3.85 -1.92 -7.30
CA MET A 143 2.65 -1.21 -7.77
C MET A 143 1.41 -1.57 -6.95
N PHE A 144 0.56 -0.58 -6.66
CA PHE A 144 -0.69 -0.81 -5.90
C PHE A 144 -1.64 -1.80 -6.59
N THR A 145 -1.73 -1.77 -7.92
CA THR A 145 -2.61 -2.64 -8.73
C THR A 145 -2.40 -4.13 -8.47
N PHE A 146 -1.20 -4.55 -8.07
CA PHE A 146 -0.97 -5.95 -7.73
C PHE A 146 -1.71 -6.39 -6.45
N PHE A 147 -2.11 -5.44 -5.61
CA PHE A 147 -2.79 -5.68 -4.34
C PHE A 147 -4.31 -5.51 -4.42
N GLU A 148 -4.88 -5.35 -5.61
CA GLU A 148 -6.33 -5.18 -5.83
C GLU A 148 -7.20 -6.17 -5.03
N PRO A 149 -6.89 -7.49 -4.96
CA PRO A 149 -7.70 -8.43 -4.18
C PRO A 149 -7.74 -8.15 -2.68
N TYR A 150 -6.80 -7.34 -2.16
CA TYR A 150 -6.60 -7.06 -0.74
C TYR A 150 -6.90 -5.61 -0.36
N TYR A 151 -7.37 -4.77 -1.30
CA TYR A 151 -7.70 -3.37 -1.03
C TYR A 151 -8.66 -3.17 0.14
N GLN A 152 -9.61 -4.08 0.31
CA GLN A 152 -10.59 -4.04 1.40
C GLN A 152 -10.07 -4.64 2.70
N ASP A 153 -8.98 -5.40 2.67
CA ASP A 153 -8.46 -6.04 3.86
C ASP A 153 -7.37 -5.24 4.55
N ILE A 154 -6.55 -4.52 3.78
CA ILE A 154 -5.39 -3.79 4.31
C ILE A 154 -5.87 -2.59 5.12
N LYS A 155 -5.45 -2.53 6.38
CA LYS A 155 -5.79 -1.43 7.31
C LYS A 155 -4.62 -0.50 7.60
N ARG A 156 -3.40 -1.02 7.51
CA ARG A 156 -2.15 -0.30 7.78
C ARG A 156 -1.21 -0.56 6.61
N LEU A 157 -0.87 0.49 5.87
CA LEU A 157 -0.11 0.39 4.62
C LEU A 157 1.19 1.18 4.72
N LYS A 158 2.30 0.59 4.26
CA LYS A 158 3.58 1.27 4.07
C LYS A 158 4.04 1.10 2.63
N PHE A 159 4.50 2.16 2.00
CA PHE A 159 5.05 2.12 0.64
C PHE A 159 6.17 3.14 0.46
N ALA A 160 6.96 2.99 -0.60
CA ALA A 160 8.06 3.89 -0.93
C ALA A 160 7.86 4.49 -2.33
N ARG A 161 7.77 5.83 -2.44
CA ARG A 161 7.54 6.53 -3.72
C ARG A 161 8.22 7.89 -3.76
N GLU A 162 8.45 8.35 -4.98
CA GLU A 162 8.64 9.77 -5.28
C GLU A 162 7.25 10.37 -5.57
N CYS A 163 7.02 11.62 -5.15
CA CYS A 163 5.80 12.36 -5.45
C CYS A 163 5.92 13.06 -6.82
N ASP A 164 6.13 12.27 -7.88
CA ASP A 164 6.28 12.77 -9.24
C ASP A 164 4.94 12.87 -9.98
N GLU A 165 4.96 13.46 -11.19
CA GLU A 165 3.76 13.63 -12.00
C GLU A 165 3.10 12.28 -12.33
N TRP A 166 3.90 11.24 -12.54
CA TRP A 166 3.39 9.91 -12.86
C TRP A 166 2.65 9.29 -11.67
N PHE A 167 3.21 9.36 -10.47
CA PHE A 167 2.56 8.91 -9.24
C PHE A 167 1.25 9.64 -9.04
N VAL A 168 1.26 10.97 -9.12
CA VAL A 168 0.06 11.80 -8.90
C VAL A 168 -1.03 11.49 -9.93
N ARG A 169 -0.69 11.34 -11.22
CA ARG A 169 -1.69 11.15 -12.29
C ARG A 169 -2.16 9.71 -12.46
N CYS A 170 -1.30 8.74 -12.20
CA CYS A 170 -1.55 7.34 -12.51
C CYS A 170 -1.80 6.52 -11.23
N GLU A 171 -0.80 6.40 -10.38
CA GLU A 171 -0.78 5.40 -9.31
C GLU A 171 -1.54 5.84 -8.04
N SER A 172 -1.63 7.14 -7.77
CA SER A 172 -2.36 7.70 -6.62
C SER A 172 -3.85 7.30 -6.62
N ARG A 173 -4.44 7.08 -7.80
CA ARG A 173 -5.82 6.62 -7.96
C ARG A 173 -6.03 5.23 -7.36
N ASP A 174 -5.05 4.35 -7.49
CA ASP A 174 -5.11 3.01 -6.92
C ASP A 174 -4.99 3.03 -5.41
N LEU A 175 -4.20 3.98 -4.86
CA LEU A 175 -4.12 4.18 -3.41
C LEU A 175 -5.50 4.47 -2.80
N ARG A 176 -6.37 5.21 -3.50
CA ARG A 176 -7.74 5.50 -3.02
C ARG A 176 -8.63 4.27 -2.92
N ASN A 177 -8.32 3.18 -3.62
CA ASN A 177 -9.13 1.97 -3.59
C ASN A 177 -8.99 1.19 -2.26
N PHE A 178 -7.97 1.51 -1.45
CA PHE A 178 -7.75 0.93 -0.13
C PHE A 178 -8.73 1.48 0.92
N ALA A 179 -10.01 1.10 0.81
CA ALA A 179 -11.12 1.73 1.53
C ALA A 179 -11.11 1.57 3.07
N ASN A 180 -10.33 0.61 3.60
CA ASN A 180 -10.25 0.35 5.04
C ASN A 180 -8.90 0.75 5.65
N VAL A 181 -8.03 1.41 4.88
CA VAL A 181 -6.76 1.92 5.39
C VAL A 181 -7.01 3.07 6.35
N ARG A 182 -6.45 2.94 7.55
CA ARG A 182 -6.55 3.90 8.65
C ARG A 182 -5.20 4.50 9.06
N GLU A 183 -4.10 3.92 8.59
CA GLU A 183 -2.72 4.33 8.88
C GLU A 183 -1.86 4.10 7.64
N VAL A 184 -1.13 5.13 7.23
CA VAL A 184 -0.27 5.11 6.03
C VAL A 184 1.12 5.61 6.38
N HIS A 185 2.14 4.83 6.06
CA HIS A 185 3.53 5.26 6.15
C HIS A 185 4.12 5.38 4.74
N VAL A 186 4.54 6.59 4.38
CA VAL A 186 5.17 6.86 3.08
C VAL A 186 6.66 7.03 3.30
N VAL A 187 7.48 6.20 2.65
CA VAL A 187 8.91 6.44 2.51
C VAL A 187 9.12 7.32 1.28
N CYS A 188 9.38 8.60 1.51
CA CYS A 188 9.64 9.61 0.49
C CYS A 188 11.02 9.35 -0.11
N LEU A 189 11.08 8.84 -1.34
CA LEU A 189 12.34 8.57 -2.05
C LEU A 189 13.02 9.86 -2.54
N ASP A 190 12.21 10.90 -2.69
CA ASP A 190 12.58 12.28 -2.96
C ASP A 190 12.92 13.01 -1.65
N ASP A 191 12.17 14.06 -1.30
CA ASP A 191 12.28 14.80 -0.06
C ASP A 191 10.88 14.95 0.55
N LEU A 192 10.79 15.11 1.87
CA LEU A 192 9.50 15.29 2.58
C LEU A 192 8.65 16.42 1.99
N ASP A 193 9.32 17.42 1.43
CA ASP A 193 8.73 18.63 0.88
C ASP A 193 7.98 18.39 -0.44
N CYS A 194 8.37 17.36 -1.21
CA CYS A 194 7.69 16.99 -2.46
C CYS A 194 6.27 16.45 -2.20
N TRP A 195 5.99 16.02 -0.97
CA TRP A 195 4.70 15.47 -0.55
C TRP A 195 3.72 16.52 -0.02
N GLN A 196 4.05 17.82 -0.13
CA GLN A 196 3.12 18.88 0.24
C GLN A 196 1.82 18.82 -0.61
N GLY A 197 0.66 18.97 0.03
CA GLY A 197 -0.65 18.97 -0.65
C GLY A 197 -1.12 17.60 -1.18
N ALA A 198 -0.42 16.50 -0.85
CA ALA A 198 -0.82 15.16 -1.31
C ALA A 198 -2.18 14.69 -0.76
N GLU A 199 -2.73 15.37 0.26
CA GLU A 199 -4.08 15.13 0.80
C GLU A 199 -5.20 15.34 -0.20
N GLU A 200 -5.04 16.27 -1.15
CA GLU A 200 -6.08 16.58 -2.13
C GLU A 200 -6.24 15.48 -3.17
N TYR A 201 -5.19 14.68 -3.39
CA TYR A 201 -5.14 13.79 -4.55
C TYR A 201 -4.78 12.32 -4.25
N CYS A 202 -4.12 12.01 -3.14
CA CYS A 202 -3.45 10.71 -3.01
C CYS A 202 -4.07 9.75 -1.98
N PHE A 203 -4.51 10.24 -0.82
CA PHE A 203 -4.83 9.33 0.29
C PHE A 203 -6.31 8.87 0.32
N PRO A 204 -6.60 7.65 0.83
CA PRO A 204 -7.97 7.18 1.03
C PRO A 204 -8.73 8.07 2.00
N SER A 205 -10.01 8.33 1.73
CA SER A 205 -10.88 9.13 2.62
C SER A 205 -11.09 8.49 4.00
N SER A 206 -10.82 7.20 4.14
CA SER A 206 -10.86 6.46 5.41
C SER A 206 -9.67 6.75 6.33
N CYS A 207 -8.58 7.31 5.80
CA CYS A 207 -7.36 7.58 6.53
C CYS A 207 -7.30 9.05 6.95
N SER A 208 -7.26 9.30 8.26
CA SER A 208 -6.99 10.66 8.77
C SER A 208 -5.56 11.08 8.39
N MET A 209 -5.39 12.34 7.98
CA MET A 209 -4.06 12.91 7.67
C MET A 209 -3.14 12.97 8.89
N GLU A 210 -3.67 12.79 10.11
CA GLU A 210 -2.88 12.62 11.33
C GLU A 210 -2.22 11.23 11.40
N ASN A 211 -2.79 10.23 10.72
CA ASN A 211 -2.28 8.86 10.65
C ASN A 211 -1.44 8.61 9.38
N VAL A 212 -1.14 9.66 8.62
CA VAL A 212 -0.20 9.62 7.50
C VAL A 212 1.18 10.08 8.00
N LEU A 213 2.12 9.15 8.07
CA LEU A 213 3.51 9.41 8.46
C LEU A 213 4.39 9.43 7.22
N LEU A 214 5.02 10.58 6.97
CA LEU A 214 6.06 10.72 5.96
C LEU A 214 7.42 10.38 6.59
N ILE A 215 8.22 9.62 5.87
CA ILE A 215 9.54 9.14 6.29
C ILE A 215 10.51 9.55 5.18
N ASP A 216 11.45 10.43 5.48
CA ASP A 216 12.53 10.81 4.57
C ASP A 216 13.36 9.55 4.27
N GLY A 217 13.40 9.13 3.00
CA GLY A 217 14.12 7.93 2.57
C GLY A 217 15.65 8.04 2.70
N LYS A 218 16.20 9.27 2.73
CA LYS A 218 17.64 9.53 2.85
C LYS A 218 18.08 9.66 4.30
N THR A 219 17.31 10.39 5.11
CA THR A 219 17.69 10.71 6.50
C THR A 219 16.98 9.87 7.55
N GLY A 220 15.88 9.21 7.19
CA GLY A 220 15.00 8.48 8.12
C GLY A 220 14.19 9.41 9.04
N LYS A 221 14.28 10.74 8.86
CA LYS A 221 13.48 11.70 9.60
C LYS A 221 12.01 11.47 9.31
N THR A 222 11.17 11.54 10.34
CA THR A 222 9.74 11.34 10.21
C THR A 222 8.95 12.60 10.53
N GLU A 223 7.86 12.81 9.81
CA GLU A 223 6.94 13.91 10.01
C GLU A 223 5.53 13.48 9.61
N THR A 224 4.52 13.85 10.38
CA THR A 224 3.13 13.62 9.98
C THR A 224 2.78 14.54 8.82
N HIS A 225 2.01 14.05 7.84
CA HIS A 225 1.60 14.84 6.68
C HIS A 225 1.00 16.19 7.07
N SER A 226 0.11 16.21 8.06
CA SER A 226 -0.53 17.44 8.57
C SER A 226 0.49 18.51 9.05
N LYS A 227 1.62 18.09 9.64
CA LYS A 227 2.69 19.01 10.07
C LYS A 227 3.52 19.50 8.90
N ASN A 228 3.81 18.62 7.94
CA ASN A 228 4.52 18.98 6.72
C ASN A 228 3.75 20.06 5.94
N ASN A 229 2.43 19.88 5.78
CA ASN A 229 1.57 20.87 5.13
C ASN A 229 1.50 22.19 5.89
N ALA A 230 1.28 22.16 7.20
CA ALA A 230 1.25 23.38 8.01
C ALA A 230 2.57 24.19 7.90
N ARG A 231 3.73 23.52 7.86
CA ARG A 231 5.03 24.17 7.64
C ARG A 231 5.07 24.85 6.26
N TRP A 232 4.60 24.15 5.23
CA TRP A 232 4.60 24.67 3.86
C TRP A 232 3.63 25.82 3.66
N ASP A 233 2.47 25.80 4.32
CA ASP A 233 1.52 26.92 4.31
C ASP A 233 2.13 28.18 4.93
N GLU A 234 2.93 28.03 6.00
CA GLU A 234 3.66 29.14 6.60
C GLU A 234 4.72 29.71 5.65
N ILE A 235 5.55 28.84 5.05
CA ILE A 235 6.59 29.24 4.08
C ILE A 235 5.96 29.95 2.88
N ARG A 236 4.90 29.37 2.32
CA ARG A 236 4.16 29.92 1.18
C ARG A 236 3.53 31.27 1.55
N GLY A 237 2.97 31.38 2.74
CA GLY A 237 2.45 32.65 3.26
C GLY A 237 3.52 33.73 3.41
N VAL A 238 4.75 33.38 3.82
CA VAL A 238 5.89 34.32 3.86
C VAL A 238 6.28 34.76 2.45
N SER A 239 6.43 33.81 1.52
CA SER A 239 6.76 34.13 0.12
C SER A 239 5.71 35.05 -0.49
N TYR A 240 4.43 34.72 -0.35
CA TYR A 240 3.34 35.55 -0.86
C TYR A 240 3.37 36.95 -0.26
N ARG A 241 3.64 37.11 1.04
CA ARG A 241 3.79 38.45 1.65
C ARG A 241 4.99 39.23 1.09
N GLN A 242 6.11 38.56 0.79
CA GLN A 242 7.26 39.18 0.14
C GLN A 242 6.92 39.62 -1.28
N ASP A 243 6.11 38.84 -1.98
CA ASP A 243 5.55 39.15 -3.29
C ASP A 243 4.31 40.08 -3.20
N GLY A 244 4.16 40.79 -2.07
CA GLY A 244 3.14 41.80 -1.84
C GLY A 244 1.69 41.32 -1.71
N ALA A 245 1.46 40.01 -1.60
CA ALA A 245 0.15 39.48 -1.26
C ALA A 245 -0.33 40.01 0.09
N ARG A 246 -1.58 40.44 0.11
CA ARG A 246 -2.35 40.86 1.29
C ARG A 246 -3.42 39.82 1.57
N ILE A 247 -3.83 39.68 2.82
CA ILE A 247 -4.95 38.82 3.17
C ILE A 247 -6.23 39.63 2.96
N HIS A 248 -7.15 39.11 2.15
CA HIS A 248 -8.46 39.72 1.95
C HIS A 248 -9.22 39.68 3.27
N PHE A 249 -9.67 40.84 3.75
CA PHE A 249 -10.18 41.01 5.11
C PHE A 249 -11.43 40.15 5.38
N ASP A 250 -12.29 39.97 4.37
CA ASP A 250 -13.56 39.27 4.53
C ASP A 250 -13.47 37.75 4.34
N THR A 251 -12.48 37.25 3.60
CA THR A 251 -12.39 35.83 3.21
C THR A 251 -11.20 35.11 3.83
N GLY A 252 -10.22 35.84 4.35
CA GLY A 252 -8.96 35.27 4.84
C GLY A 252 -8.05 34.73 3.74
N VAL A 253 -8.40 34.92 2.47
CA VAL A 253 -7.65 34.41 1.31
C VAL A 253 -6.53 35.39 0.93
N PRO A 254 -5.29 34.92 0.66
CA PRO A 254 -4.24 35.77 0.12
C PRO A 254 -4.61 36.30 -1.28
N PHE A 255 -4.42 37.60 -1.54
CA PHE A 255 -4.55 38.24 -2.84
C PHE A 255 -3.38 39.18 -3.10
N VAL A 256 -2.92 39.28 -4.34
CA VAL A 256 -1.81 40.18 -4.71
C VAL A 256 -2.37 41.47 -5.32
N PRO A 257 -2.10 42.67 -4.77
CA PRO A 257 -2.77 43.93 -5.15
C PRO A 257 -2.59 44.37 -6.61
N TRP A 258 -1.58 43.86 -7.31
CA TRP A 258 -1.32 44.14 -8.71
C TRP A 258 -1.83 43.07 -9.67
N LEU A 259 -2.45 42.01 -9.15
CA LEU A 259 -3.23 41.07 -9.94
C LEU A 259 -4.70 41.54 -9.90
N PRO A 260 -5.41 41.54 -11.04
CA PRO A 260 -6.82 41.93 -11.07
C PRO A 260 -7.65 41.11 -10.06
N PRO A 261 -8.68 41.71 -9.42
CA PRO A 261 -9.68 40.95 -8.69
C PRO A 261 -10.22 39.82 -9.60
N GLY A 262 -10.19 38.58 -9.14
CA GLY A 262 -10.52 37.40 -9.95
C GLY A 262 -9.36 36.42 -10.20
N TRP A 263 -8.09 36.85 -10.13
CA TRP A 263 -6.94 35.94 -10.36
C TRP A 263 -6.80 34.84 -9.30
N PHE A 264 -7.32 35.05 -8.08
CA PHE A 264 -7.40 34.03 -7.03
C PHE A 264 -8.83 33.47 -6.87
N GLU A 265 -9.84 34.05 -7.53
CA GLU A 265 -11.25 33.63 -7.41
C GLU A 265 -11.73 32.77 -8.59
N GLY A 266 -10.84 32.42 -9.52
CA GLY A 266 -11.20 31.59 -10.66
C GLY A 266 -10.08 31.45 -11.67
N GLN A 267 -9.07 30.64 -11.33
CA GLN A 267 -8.48 29.74 -12.31
C GLN A 267 -8.71 28.31 -11.81
N GLU A 268 -9.95 27.85 -11.99
CA GLU A 268 -10.13 26.55 -12.66
C GLU A 268 -9.48 26.69 -14.06
N GLU A 269 -8.15 26.61 -14.12
CA GLU A 269 -7.43 26.50 -15.38
C GLU A 269 -6.57 25.23 -15.28
N TRP A 270 -7.25 24.09 -15.19
CA TRP A 270 -6.69 22.78 -15.51
C TRP A 270 -7.47 22.02 -16.59
N ASP A 271 -8.54 22.60 -17.16
CA ASP A 271 -9.40 21.87 -18.13
C ASP A 271 -9.22 22.25 -19.62
N ASP A 272 -8.43 23.27 -19.98
CA ASP A 272 -8.29 23.69 -21.40
C ASP A 272 -6.94 23.33 -22.06
N TYR A 273 -6.17 22.40 -21.50
CA TYR A 273 -5.02 21.76 -22.18
C TYR A 273 -5.29 20.34 -22.71
N TYR A 274 -6.55 19.93 -22.75
CA TYR A 274 -7.00 18.70 -23.43
C TYR A 274 -8.00 19.03 -24.55
N GLY A 275 -7.57 19.85 -25.49
CA GLY A 275 -8.10 19.80 -26.85
C GLY A 275 -7.58 18.53 -27.53
N ASP A 276 -8.50 17.64 -27.89
CA ASP A 276 -8.43 16.63 -28.95
C ASP A 276 -7.03 16.08 -29.29
N TRP A 277 -6.65 14.91 -28.74
CA TRP A 277 -5.86 13.85 -29.43
C TRP A 277 -6.05 12.49 -28.75
#